data_AF-A0A941SP81-F1
#
_entry.id   AF-A0A941SP81-F1
#
_cell.length_a   1.000
_cell.length_b   1.000
_cell.length_c   1.000
_cell.angle_alpha   90.00
_cell.angle_beta   90.00
_cell.angle_gamma   90.00
#
_symmetry.space_group_name_H-M   'P 1'
#
loop_
_entity.id
_entity.type
_entity.pdbx_description
1 polymer ?
#
loop_
_entity_poly.entity_id
_entity_poly.type
_entity_poly.pdbx_seq_one_letter_code
_entity_poly.pdbx_strand_id
1 'polypeptide(L)'
;MKVSYRQSKRIWKRYREEEDAGLVHRSRSKPSSHAYTPDFKAAVLSAYQERYHEYSCRFAAEKLCEYEGLSVHEETLRLWLKSAGLWKARRQRLAHRKQRPPFWVPEHSIMSLSSTSIF
;
A
#
# COMPACT_ATOMS: atom_id res chain seq x y z
N MET A 1 -14.70 17.96 24.38
CA MET A 1 -14.59 16.51 24.13
C MET A 1 -16.01 15.97 23.89
N LYS A 2 -16.33 15.41 22.71
CA LYS A 2 -17.69 14.93 22.39
C LYS A 2 -17.93 13.51 22.94
N VAL A 3 -18.01 13.35 24.27
CA VAL A 3 -18.17 12.05 24.95
C VAL A 3 -19.27 12.17 26.00
N SER A 4 -20.19 11.20 26.07
CA SER A 4 -21.27 11.24 27.07
C SER A 4 -20.76 10.96 28.49
N TYR A 5 -21.49 11.42 29.51
CA TYR A 5 -21.13 11.22 30.92
C TYR A 5 -20.92 9.74 31.30
N ARG A 6 -21.74 8.83 30.75
CA ARG A 6 -21.58 7.39 30.99
C ARG A 6 -20.31 6.83 30.34
N GLN A 7 -19.99 7.32 29.13
CA GLN A 7 -18.77 6.92 28.43
C GLN A 7 -17.52 7.44 29.15
N SER A 8 -17.52 8.69 29.63
CA SER A 8 -16.40 9.23 30.39
C SER A 8 -16.16 8.46 31.69
N LYS A 9 -17.22 8.11 32.44
CA LYS A 9 -17.09 7.26 33.65
C LYS A 9 -16.50 5.87 33.33
N ARG A 10 -16.89 5.25 32.21
CA ARG A 10 -16.31 3.97 31.74
C ARG A 10 -14.86 4.08 31.32
N ILE A 11 -14.45 5.19 30.71
CA ILE A 11 -13.06 5.45 30.34
C ILE A 11 -12.23 5.65 31.62
N TRP A 12 -12.71 6.48 32.54
CA TRP A 12 -12.05 6.72 33.82
C TRP A 12 -11.87 5.46 34.65
N LYS A 13 -12.91 4.63 34.76
CA LYS A 13 -12.82 3.33 35.44
C LYS A 13 -11.72 2.46 34.84
N ARG A 14 -11.66 2.37 33.51
CA ARG A 14 -10.64 1.57 32.80
C ARG A 14 -9.23 2.09 33.01
N TYR A 15 -9.06 3.40 32.94
CA TYR A 15 -7.77 4.04 33.21
C TYR A 15 -7.28 3.74 34.64
N ARG A 16 -8.18 3.67 35.63
CA ARG A 16 -7.80 3.30 37.00
C ARG A 16 -7.37 1.84 37.17
N GLU A 17 -7.85 0.94 36.31
CA GLU A 17 -7.62 -0.51 36.40
C GLU A 17 -6.43 -0.96 35.54
N GLU A 18 -6.28 -0.36 34.36
CA GLU A 18 -5.36 -0.79 33.29
C GLU A 18 -4.42 0.35 32.83
N GLU A 19 -4.43 1.49 33.51
CA GLU A 19 -3.64 2.69 33.19
C GLU A 19 -3.80 3.10 31.70
N ASP A 20 -2.70 3.45 31.04
CA ASP A 20 -2.68 3.83 29.63
C ASP A 20 -3.15 2.70 28.70
N ALA A 21 -2.89 1.44 29.06
CA ALA A 21 -3.30 0.29 28.27
C ALA A 21 -4.82 0.17 28.17
N GLY A 22 -5.56 0.59 29.20
CA GLY A 22 -7.03 0.56 29.25
C GLY A 22 -7.73 1.56 28.33
N LEU A 23 -6.98 2.56 27.83
CA LEU A 23 -7.47 3.53 26.86
C LEU A 23 -7.39 3.01 25.42
N VAL A 24 -6.55 2.00 25.17
CA VAL A 24 -6.42 1.37 23.85
C VAL A 24 -7.72 0.65 23.48
N HIS A 25 -8.09 0.73 22.21
CA HIS A 25 -9.28 0.03 21.72
C HIS A 25 -9.14 -1.49 21.91
N ARG A 26 -10.10 -2.13 22.61
CA ARG A 26 -9.99 -3.55 23.01
C ARG A 26 -10.09 -4.55 21.85
N SER A 27 -10.53 -4.13 20.66
CA SER A 27 -10.47 -4.96 19.45
C SER A 27 -9.12 -4.86 18.73
N ARG A 28 -8.28 -3.89 19.12
CA ARG A 28 -6.93 -3.78 18.56
C ARG A 28 -6.19 -5.06 18.91
N SER A 29 -5.56 -5.69 17.91
CA SER A 29 -4.93 -7.04 17.95
C SER A 29 -5.86 -8.26 17.95
N LYS A 30 -7.19 -8.09 18.04
CA LYS A 30 -8.11 -9.23 17.90
C LYS A 30 -8.44 -9.49 16.43
N PRO A 31 -8.38 -10.74 15.96
CA PRO A 31 -8.85 -11.07 14.61
C PRO A 31 -10.36 -10.79 14.49
N SER A 32 -10.80 -10.45 13.27
CA SER A 32 -12.22 -10.33 12.97
C SER A 32 -12.91 -11.69 13.08
N SER A 33 -14.18 -11.72 13.49
CA SER A 33 -14.99 -12.96 13.48
C SER A 33 -15.16 -13.52 12.07
N HIS A 34 -15.07 -12.65 11.04
CA HIS A 34 -15.12 -13.02 9.63
C HIS A 34 -13.74 -13.21 9.00
N ALA A 35 -12.67 -13.26 9.80
CA ALA A 35 -11.34 -13.54 9.28
C ALA A 35 -11.28 -14.99 8.79
N TYR A 36 -10.63 -15.21 7.66
CA TYR A 36 -10.28 -16.56 7.20
C TYR A 36 -9.39 -17.25 8.24
N THR A 37 -9.58 -18.56 8.39
CA THR A 37 -8.74 -19.38 9.28
C THR A 37 -7.29 -19.39 8.77
N PRO A 38 -6.30 -19.52 9.69
CA PRO A 38 -4.91 -19.60 9.30
C PRO A 38 -4.64 -20.78 8.36
N ASP A 39 -5.31 -21.91 8.58
CA ASP A 39 -5.17 -23.12 7.77
C ASP A 39 -5.66 -22.91 6.34
N PHE A 40 -6.81 -22.22 6.17
CA PHE A 40 -7.32 -21.87 4.85
C PHE A 40 -6.37 -20.92 4.11
N LYS A 41 -5.82 -19.92 4.82
CA LYS A 41 -4.80 -19.03 4.24
C LYS A 41 -3.55 -19.82 3.80
N ALA A 42 -3.10 -20.77 4.61
CA ALA A 42 -1.94 -21.61 4.29
C ALA A 42 -2.18 -22.48 3.05
N ALA A 43 -3.35 -23.13 2.96
CA ALA A 43 -3.74 -23.94 1.81
C ALA A 43 -3.74 -23.12 0.51
N VAL A 44 -4.36 -21.93 0.53
CA VAL A 44 -4.40 -21.02 -0.61
C VAL A 44 -3.00 -20.57 -1.05
N LEU A 45 -2.11 -20.28 -0.11
CA LEU A 45 -0.74 -19.87 -0.42
C LEU A 45 0.08 -21.03 -1.02
N SER A 46 -0.08 -22.26 -0.53
CA SER A 46 0.59 -23.44 -1.09
C SER A 46 0.14 -23.71 -2.53
N ALA A 47 -1.18 -23.77 -2.74
CA ALA A 47 -1.76 -23.97 -4.06
C ALA A 47 -1.30 -22.90 -5.06
N TYR A 48 -1.26 -21.64 -4.63
CA TYR A 48 -0.76 -20.55 -5.46
C TYR A 48 0.71 -20.75 -5.87
N GLN A 49 1.58 -21.11 -4.93
CA GLN A 49 3.01 -21.33 -5.22
C GLN A 49 3.23 -22.50 -6.18
N GLU A 50 2.54 -23.61 -5.95
CA GLU A 50 2.74 -24.84 -6.72
C GLU A 50 2.23 -24.71 -8.16
N ARG A 51 1.05 -24.13 -8.34
CA ARG A 51 0.30 -24.22 -9.61
C ARG A 51 0.01 -22.89 -10.28
N TYR A 52 -0.04 -21.79 -9.51
CA TYR A 52 -0.58 -20.53 -10.00
C TYR A 52 0.38 -19.33 -9.91
N HIS A 53 1.67 -19.57 -9.69
CA HIS A 53 2.65 -18.51 -9.39
C HIS A 53 2.84 -17.49 -10.52
N GLU A 54 2.62 -17.89 -11.78
CA GLU A 54 2.75 -17.01 -12.96
C GLU A 54 1.47 -16.22 -13.28
N TYR A 55 0.34 -16.56 -12.67
CA TYR A 55 -0.94 -15.91 -12.98
C TYR A 55 -1.13 -14.59 -12.25
N SER A 56 -2.01 -13.75 -12.78
CA SER A 56 -2.46 -12.54 -12.08
C SER A 56 -3.31 -12.89 -10.86
N CYS A 57 -3.31 -12.06 -9.80
CA CYS A 57 -4.08 -12.33 -8.58
C CYS A 57 -5.57 -12.59 -8.85
N ARG A 58 -6.17 -11.87 -9.80
CA ARG A 58 -7.56 -12.08 -10.20
C ARG A 58 -7.77 -13.47 -10.81
N PHE A 59 -6.97 -13.80 -11.82
CA PHE A 59 -7.08 -15.08 -12.52
C PHE A 59 -6.74 -16.26 -11.60
N ALA A 60 -5.76 -16.10 -10.72
CA ALA A 60 -5.44 -17.09 -9.71
C ALA A 60 -6.62 -17.30 -8.74
N ALA A 61 -7.30 -16.24 -8.30
CA ALA A 61 -8.49 -16.36 -7.46
C ALA A 61 -9.64 -17.09 -8.17
N GLU A 62 -9.87 -16.79 -9.45
CA GLU A 62 -10.85 -17.51 -10.28
C GLU A 62 -10.50 -19.01 -10.36
N LYS A 63 -9.23 -19.35 -10.63
CA LYS A 63 -8.80 -20.75 -10.74
C LYS A 63 -8.78 -21.51 -9.42
N LEU A 64 -8.42 -20.85 -8.33
CA LEU A 64 -8.51 -21.42 -6.97
C LEU A 64 -9.97 -21.77 -6.62
N CYS A 65 -10.91 -20.92 -7.00
CA CYS A 65 -12.33 -21.21 -6.80
C CYS A 65 -12.83 -22.34 -7.69
N GLU A 66 -12.46 -22.37 -8.98
CA GLU A 66 -12.94 -23.36 -9.95
C GLU A 66 -12.38 -24.77 -9.70
N TYR A 67 -11.07 -24.91 -9.45
CA TYR A 67 -10.43 -26.22 -9.38
C TYR A 67 -10.28 -26.76 -7.96
N GLU A 68 -10.14 -25.90 -6.97
CA GLU A 68 -9.86 -26.31 -5.58
C GLU A 68 -11.00 -25.94 -4.61
N GLY A 69 -12.03 -25.23 -5.08
CA GLY A 69 -13.15 -24.78 -4.25
C GLY A 69 -12.76 -23.72 -3.22
N LEU A 70 -11.55 -23.15 -3.33
CA LEU A 70 -11.01 -22.16 -2.41
C LEU A 70 -11.49 -20.77 -2.85
N SER A 71 -12.68 -20.39 -2.39
CA SER A 71 -13.26 -19.08 -2.72
C SER A 71 -12.57 -17.96 -1.93
N VAL A 72 -11.80 -17.12 -2.63
CA VAL A 72 -11.09 -15.97 -2.06
C VAL A 72 -11.25 -14.77 -2.99
N HIS A 73 -11.56 -13.61 -2.43
CA HIS A 73 -11.59 -12.37 -3.20
C HIS A 73 -10.19 -11.95 -3.67
N GLU A 74 -10.07 -11.40 -4.89
CA GLU A 74 -8.79 -11.03 -5.50
C GLU A 74 -7.90 -10.17 -4.60
N GLU A 75 -8.46 -9.14 -3.95
CA GLU A 75 -7.69 -8.24 -3.08
C GLU A 75 -7.21 -8.95 -1.80
N THR A 76 -7.97 -9.94 -1.29
CA THR A 76 -7.54 -10.73 -0.13
C THR A 76 -6.34 -11.59 -0.50
N LEU A 77 -6.41 -12.27 -1.65
CA LEU A 77 -5.30 -13.06 -2.17
C LEU A 77 -4.06 -12.18 -2.38
N ARG A 78 -4.23 -10.99 -2.99
CA ARG A 78 -3.14 -10.04 -3.23
C ARG A 78 -2.46 -9.60 -1.93
N LEU A 79 -3.22 -9.28 -0.89
CA LEU A 79 -2.68 -8.92 0.43
C LEU A 79 -1.91 -10.07 1.05
N TRP A 80 -2.41 -11.29 0.95
CA TRP A 80 -1.72 -12.48 1.46
C TRP A 80 -0.42 -12.76 0.72
N LEU A 81 -0.43 -12.73 -0.62
CA LEU A 81 0.77 -12.92 -1.43
C LEU A 81 1.80 -11.81 -1.19
N LYS A 82 1.35 -10.57 -0.98
CA LYS A 82 2.24 -9.46 -0.59
C LYS A 82 2.85 -9.70 0.78
N SER A 83 2.04 -10.16 1.76
CA SER A 83 2.53 -10.49 3.11
C SER A 83 3.51 -11.66 3.13
N ALA A 84 3.33 -12.63 2.23
CA ALA A 84 4.20 -13.79 2.05
C ALA A 84 5.43 -13.50 1.18
N GLY A 85 5.56 -12.30 0.61
CA GLY A 85 6.69 -11.93 -0.27
C GLY A 85 6.66 -12.56 -1.67
N LEU A 86 5.58 -13.27 -2.01
CA LEU A 86 5.40 -13.96 -3.29
C LEU A 86 4.97 -13.00 -4.40
N TRP A 87 4.27 -11.94 -4.04
CA TRP A 87 3.83 -10.92 -4.98
C TRP A 87 4.67 -9.65 -4.84
N LYS A 88 5.53 -9.41 -5.82
CA LYS A 88 6.30 -8.17 -5.91
C LYS A 88 5.52 -7.14 -6.70
N ALA A 89 5.31 -5.96 -6.12
CA ALA A 89 4.76 -4.83 -6.84
C ALA A 89 5.69 -4.50 -8.03
N ARG A 90 5.13 -4.50 -9.24
CA ARG A 90 5.87 -4.06 -10.43
C ARG A 90 6.33 -2.63 -10.20
N ARG A 91 7.63 -2.38 -10.41
CA ARG A 91 8.19 -1.02 -10.33
C ARG A 91 7.46 -0.15 -11.36
N GLN A 92 6.78 0.90 -10.88
CA GLN A 92 6.20 1.89 -11.77
C GLN A 92 7.34 2.59 -12.51
N ARG A 93 7.25 2.63 -13.84
CA ARG A 93 8.25 3.32 -14.65
C ARG A 93 8.09 4.81 -14.38
N LEU A 94 9.17 5.47 -13.97
CA LEU A 94 9.17 6.92 -13.85
C LEU A 94 8.82 7.53 -15.21
N ALA A 95 8.05 8.63 -15.20
CA ALA A 95 7.83 9.41 -16.41
C ALA A 95 9.19 9.77 -17.02
N HIS A 96 9.28 9.71 -18.35
CA HIS A 96 10.50 10.07 -19.05
C HIS A 96 10.88 11.51 -18.67
N ARG A 97 12.13 11.73 -18.26
CA ARG A 97 12.59 13.07 -17.92
C ARG A 97 12.47 13.94 -19.17
N LYS A 98 11.71 15.02 -19.09
CA LYS A 98 11.71 16.06 -20.12
C LYS A 98 13.08 16.72 -20.15
N GLN A 99 13.58 17.08 -21.33
CA GLN A 99 14.81 17.87 -21.45
C GLN A 99 14.67 19.17 -20.68
N ARG A 100 15.78 19.63 -20.07
CA ARG A 100 15.83 20.98 -19.51
C ARG A 100 15.68 21.97 -20.67
N PRO A 101 14.90 23.06 -20.51
CA PRO A 101 14.86 24.09 -21.53
C PRO A 101 16.28 24.61 -21.78
N PRO A 102 16.64 24.95 -23.03
CA PRO A 102 17.92 25.58 -23.30
C PRO A 102 18.03 26.85 -22.45
N PHE A 103 19.24 27.15 -21.99
CA PHE A 103 19.55 28.44 -21.38
C PHE A 103 19.39 29.50 -22.47
N TRP A 104 18.19 30.08 -22.57
CA TRP A 104 17.92 31.18 -23.49
C TRP A 104 18.73 32.38 -23.02
N VAL A 105 19.83 32.67 -23.73
CA VAL A 105 20.47 33.98 -23.66
C VAL A 105 19.69 34.89 -24.62
N PRO A 106 19.05 35.98 -24.14
CA PRO A 106 18.34 36.89 -25.04
C PRO A 106 19.31 37.48 -26.09
N GLU A 107 18.88 37.53 -27.35
CA GLU A 107 19.66 38.01 -28.51
C GLU A 107 20.16 39.47 -28.36
N HIS A 108 19.63 40.21 -27.39
CA HIS A 108 20.03 41.59 -27.10
C HIS A 108 21.48 41.73 -26.61
N SER A 109 22.20 40.64 -26.33
CA SER A 109 23.59 40.65 -25.89
C SER A 109 24.63 40.66 -27.02
N ILE A 110 24.24 40.70 -28.31
CA ILE A 110 25.18 40.70 -29.44
C ILE A 110 25.49 42.11 -29.98
N MET A 111 24.77 43.17 -29.56
CA MET A 111 24.96 44.53 -30.08
C MET A 111 25.69 45.50 -29.13
N SER A 112 26.80 45.07 -28.50
CA SER A 112 27.68 46.01 -27.78
C SER A 112 29.18 45.82 -27.98
N LEU A 113 29.60 45.07 -29.02
CA LEU A 113 31.00 45.01 -29.44
C LEU A 113 31.14 45.35 -30.92
N SER A 114 30.65 46.54 -31.29
CA SER A 114 31.06 47.23 -32.51
C SER A 114 31.24 48.72 -32.21
N SER A 115 32.26 49.04 -31.40
CA SER A 115 32.96 50.34 -31.45
C SER A 115 34.16 50.33 -30.52
N THR A 116 35.31 49.89 -31.03
CA THR A 116 36.53 50.69 -30.81
C THR A 116 37.42 50.58 -32.03
N SER A 117 37.54 51.72 -32.69
CA SER A 117 38.48 52.14 -33.71
C SER A 117 39.90 51.59 -33.48
N ILE A 118 40.52 51.05 -34.54
CA ILE A 118 41.97 51.18 -34.77
C ILE A 118 42.10 52.13 -35.96
N PHE A 119 42.07 53.41 -35.63
CA PHE A 119 42.94 54.46 -36.16
C PHE A 119 43.59 55.10 -34.94
#